data_AF-A0A920E612-F1
#
_entry.id   AF-A0A920E612-F1
#
_cell.length_a   1.000
_cell.length_b   1.000
_cell.length_c   1.000
_cell.angle_alpha   90.00
_cell.angle_beta   90.00
_cell.angle_gamma   90.00
#
_symmetry.space_group_name_H-M   'P 1'
#
loop_
_entity.id
_entity.type
_entity.pdbx_description
1 polymer ?
#
loop_
_entity_poly.entity_id
_entity_poly.type
_entity_poly.pdbx_seq_one_letter_code
_entity_poly.pdbx_strand_id
1 'polypeptide(L)' 'MCQPEGSRPLESKKGDELKIIYPQDKFNLKEIVNLDFKYFFLQPKDDSLMKLNLNKTIDYCNLNKKWIPSFQFHKAIGIQ' A
#
# COMPACT_ATOMS: atom_id res chain seq x y z
N MET A 1 6.51 -10.72 -5.28
CA MET A 1 5.83 -9.45 -4.97
C MET A 1 4.36 -9.56 -5.36
N CYS A 2 3.44 -9.48 -4.40
CA CYS A 2 2.00 -9.45 -4.70
C CYS A 2 1.49 -8.00 -4.58
N GLN A 3 1.05 -7.42 -5.70
CA GLN A 3 0.37 -6.12 -5.73
C GLN A 3 -1.11 -6.36 -6.11
N PRO A 4 -2.05 -6.32 -5.15
CA PRO A 4 -3.47 -6.35 -5.42
C PRO A 4 -3.93 -4.96 -5.87
N GLU A 5 -4.05 -4.76 -7.18
CA GLU A 5 -4.69 -3.56 -7.73
C GLU A 5 -6.21 -3.74 -7.77
N GLY A 6 -6.91 -3.03 -6.88
CA GLY A 6 -8.32 -2.55 -6.98
C GLY A 6 -9.47 -3.56 -7.21
N SER A 7 -9.19 -4.77 -7.68
CA SER A 7 -10.16 -5.79 -8.10
C SER A 7 -9.58 -7.22 -8.10
N ARG A 8 -8.26 -7.40 -7.92
CA ARG A 8 -7.70 -8.75 -7.77
C ARG A 8 -7.78 -9.21 -6.31
N PRO A 9 -8.42 -10.37 -6.02
CA PRO A 9 -8.36 -10.95 -4.70
C PRO A 9 -6.89 -11.21 -4.34
N LEU A 10 -6.59 -11.19 -3.05
CA LEU A 10 -5.26 -11.52 -2.57
C LEU A 10 -5.01 -13.02 -2.79
N GLU A 11 -4.50 -13.39 -3.98
CA GLU A 11 -4.31 -14.80 -4.39
C GLU A 11 -3.26 -15.52 -3.54
N SER A 12 -2.36 -14.77 -2.90
CA SER A 12 -1.35 -15.31 -1.98
C SER A 12 -1.52 -14.71 -0.58
N LYS A 13 -1.69 -15.58 0.42
CA LYS A 13 -1.78 -15.20 1.85
C LYS A 13 -0.43 -15.26 2.59
N LYS A 14 0.65 -15.54 1.85
CA LYS A 14 2.03 -15.64 2.34
C LYS A 14 3.02 -15.08 1.33
N GLY A 15 4.12 -14.50 1.79
CA GLY A 15 5.22 -14.03 0.94
C GLY A 15 6.16 -13.05 1.66
N ASP A 16 7.21 -12.60 0.99
CA ASP A 16 8.14 -11.65 1.63
C ASP A 16 7.53 -10.24 1.74
N GLU A 17 6.82 -9.78 0.72
CA GLU A 17 6.36 -8.39 0.64
C GLU A 17 4.92 -8.29 0.16
N LEU A 18 4.10 -7.57 0.92
CA LEU A 18 2.73 -7.21 0.58
C LEU A 18 2.62 -5.70 0.37
N LYS A 19 2.10 -5.28 -0.78
CA LYS A 19 1.89 -3.86 -1.09
C LYS A 19 0.42 -3.60 -1.31
N ILE A 20 -0.16 -2.58 -0.68
CA ILE A 20 -1.59 -2.24 -0.82
C ILE A 20 -1.77 -0.78 -1.15
N ILE A 21 -2.72 -0.51 -2.04
CA ILE A 21 -3.10 0.85 -2.39
C ILE A 21 -4.02 1.42 -1.30
N TYR A 22 -3.69 2.60 -0.78
CA TYR A 22 -4.42 3.30 0.27
C TYR A 22 -4.67 4.76 -0.13
N PRO A 23 -5.85 5.34 0.16
CA PRO A 23 -7.01 4.75 0.83
C PRO A 23 -7.89 3.91 -0.11
N GLN A 24 -8.34 2.74 0.36
CA GLN A 24 -9.36 1.91 -0.29
C GLN A 24 -10.28 1.27 0.76
N ASP A 25 -11.59 1.41 0.58
CA ASP A 25 -12.61 0.90 1.51
C ASP A 25 -12.70 -0.63 1.55
N LYS A 26 -12.24 -1.28 0.47
CA LYS A 26 -12.35 -2.74 0.29
C LYS A 26 -11.32 -3.54 1.10
N PHE A 27 -10.32 -2.89 1.70
CA PHE A 27 -9.23 -3.57 2.41
C PHE A 27 -9.19 -3.16 3.88
N ASN A 28 -9.42 -4.12 4.77
CA ASN A 28 -9.19 -3.92 6.19
C ASN A 28 -7.71 -4.13 6.53
N LEU A 29 -6.96 -3.03 6.60
CA LEU A 29 -5.52 -3.06 6.89
C LEU A 29 -5.19 -3.80 8.20
N LYS A 30 -6.08 -3.78 9.20
CA LYS A 30 -5.88 -4.50 10.46
C LYS A 30 -5.94 -6.02 10.32
N GLU A 31 -6.73 -6.53 9.38
CA GLU A 31 -6.78 -7.97 9.10
C GLU A 31 -5.59 -8.40 8.23
N ILE A 32 -5.16 -7.50 7.35
CA ILE A 32 -4.05 -7.77 6.46
C ILE A 32 -2.73 -7.94 7.20
N VAL A 33 -2.47 -7.18 8.26
CA VAL A 33 -1.26 -7.34 9.08
C VAL A 33 -1.17 -8.68 9.82
N ASN A 34 -2.24 -9.49 9.80
CA ASN A 34 -2.25 -10.86 10.33
C ASN A 34 -1.88 -11.92 9.29
N LEU A 35 -1.68 -11.53 8.02
CA LEU A 35 -1.21 -12.43 6.99
C LEU A 35 0.28 -12.71 7.15
N ASP A 36 0.73 -13.82 6.56
CA ASP A 36 2.11 -14.32 6.72
C ASP A 36 3.07 -13.59 5.77
N PHE A 37 3.21 -12.28 5.97
CA PHE A 37 4.12 -11.42 5.22
C PHE A 37 5.20 -10.82 6.10
N LYS A 38 6.42 -10.73 5.54
CA LYS A 38 7.58 -10.15 6.24
C LYS A 38 7.57 -8.62 6.21
N TYR A 39 7.12 -8.02 5.11
CA TYR A 39 7.05 -6.57 4.93
C TYR A 39 5.67 -6.14 4.43
N PHE A 40 5.14 -5.07 5.04
CA PHE A 40 3.85 -4.48 4.69
C PHE A 40 4.05 -3.07 4.15
N PHE A 41 3.64 -2.84 2.92
CA PHE A 41 3.80 -1.57 2.22
C PHE A 41 2.45 -0.93 1.91
N LEU A 42 2.34 0.37 2.17
CA LEU A 42 1.21 1.19 1.70
C LEU A 42 1.64 2.09 0.55
N GLN A 43 0.99 1.92 -0.59
CA GLN A 43 1.13 2.80 -1.73
C GLN A 43 -0.01 3.83 -1.72
N PRO A 44 0.27 5.13 -1.77
CA PRO A 44 -0.78 6.12 -1.95
C PRO A 44 -1.49 5.89 -3.28
N LYS A 45 -2.81 6.01 -3.27
CA LYS A 45 -3.64 5.90 -4.47
C LYS A 45 -3.31 7.06 -5.44
N ASP A 46 -2.95 6.67 -6.65
CA ASP A 46 -2.56 7.57 -7.75
C ASP A 46 -3.83 8.04 -8.48
N ASP A 47 -4.47 9.06 -7.94
CA ASP A 47 -5.65 9.71 -8.54
C ASP A 47 -5.55 11.24 -8.41
N SER A 48 -6.57 11.98 -8.86
CA SER A 48 -6.60 13.45 -8.79
C SER A 48 -6.36 14.01 -7.37
N LEU A 49 -6.57 13.20 -6.33
CA LEU A 49 -6.31 13.50 -4.93
C LEU A 49 -4.99 12.92 -4.41
N MET A 50 -4.00 12.65 -5.27
CA MET A 50 -2.71 12.05 -4.91
C MET A 50 -2.06 12.69 -3.68
N LYS A 51 -2.03 14.03 -3.58
CA LYS A 51 -1.48 14.75 -2.41
C LYS A 51 -2.23 14.43 -1.12
N LEU A 52 -3.55 14.33 -1.18
CA LEU A 52 -4.38 13.98 -0.02
C LEU A 52 -4.15 12.51 0.37
N ASN A 53 -4.13 11.61 -0.62
CA ASN A 53 -3.88 10.19 -0.40
C ASN A 53 -2.49 9.96 0.19
N LEU A 54 -1.48 10.69 -0.29
CA LEU A 54 -0.12 10.68 0.24
C LEU A 54 -0.07 11.03 1.73
N ASN A 55 -0.69 12.15 2.11
CA ASN A 55 -0.75 12.57 3.50
C ASN A 55 -1.47 11.53 4.37
N LYS A 56 -2.60 10.99 3.89
CA LYS A 56 -3.32 9.92 4.60
C LYS A 56 -2.47 8.66 4.76
N THR A 57 -1.73 8.25 3.73
CA THR A 57 -0.82 7.09 3.81
C THR A 57 0.28 7.32 4.84
N ILE A 58 0.91 8.50 4.83
CA ILE A 58 1.98 8.85 5.77
C ILE A 58 1.45 8.86 7.21
N ASP A 59 0.30 9.50 7.42
CA ASP A 59 -0.35 9.57 8.74
C ASP A 59 -0.67 8.16 9.26
N TYR A 60 -1.22 7.30 8.41
CA TYR A 60 -1.53 5.92 8.77
C TYR A 60 -0.27 5.10 9.11
N CYS A 61 0.80 5.21 8.33
CA CYS A 61 2.08 4.55 8.62
C CYS A 61 2.71 5.07 9.91
N ASN A 62 2.54 6.36 10.22
CA ASN A 62 3.01 6.94 11.47
C ASN A 62 2.29 6.36 12.69
N LEU A 63 0.96 6.19 12.58
CA LEU A 63 0.13 5.54 13.59
C LEU A 63 0.38 4.03 13.69
N ASN A 64 0.74 3.38 12.58
CA ASN A 64 0.93 1.94 12.51
C ASN A 64 2.33 1.60 11.96
N LYS A 65 3.33 1.52 12.85
CA LYS A 65 4.74 1.26 12.52
C LYS A 65 5.02 -0.04 11.77
N LYS A 66 4.06 -0.96 11.70
CA LYS A 66 4.14 -2.16 10.85
C LYS A 66 4.11 -1.83 9.35
N TRP A 67 3.52 -0.69 8.97
CA TRP A 67 3.35 -0.28 7.59
C TRP A 67 4.45 0.67 7.14
N ILE A 68 5.02 0.37 5.98
CA ILE A 68 6.07 1.15 5.35
C ILE A 68 5.44 1.89 4.15
N PRO A 69 5.53 3.22 4.09
CA PRO A 69 5.03 3.94 2.92
C PRO A 69 5.90 3.62 1.70
N SER A 70 5.27 3.18 0.61
CA SER A 70 5.91 2.90 -0.68
C SER A 70 5.63 4.02 -1.65
N PHE A 71 6.64 4.84 -1.89
CA PHE A 71 6.58 5.92 -2.87
C PHE A 71 7.21 5.44 -4.19
N GLN A 72 6.42 5.37 -5.26
CA GLN A 72 6.96 5.16 -6.59
C GLN A 72 7.55 6.49 -7.10
N PHE A 73 8.81 6.75 -6.74
CA PHE A 73 9.56 7.90 -7.24
C PHE A 73 9.79 7.90 -8.75
N HIS A 74 9.64 6.73 -9.40
CA HIS A 74 9.88 6.57 -10.84
C HIS A 74 8.86 7.32 -11.73
N LYS A 75 7.65 7.65 -11.26
CA LYS A 75 6.71 8.47 -12.04
C LYS A 75 7.01 9.97 -11.99
N ALA A 76 7.68 10.44 -10.93
CA ALA A 76 7.93 11.87 -10.74
C ALA A 76 9.16 12.38 -11.51
N ILE A 77 10.05 11.49 -11.95
CA ILE A 77 11.35 11.86 -12.58
C ILE A 77 11.38 11.57 -14.09
N GLY A 78 10.31 11.01 -14.69
CA GLY A 78 10.21 10.90 -16.15
C GLY A 78 11.31 10.02 -16.77
N ILE A 79 11.71 8.93 -16.11
CA ILE A 79 12.66 7.97 -16.69
C ILE A 79 11.87 6.77 -17.20
N GLN A 80 11.93 6.65 -18.53
CA GLN A 80 11.41 5.57 -19.38
C GLN A 80 12.23 4.28 -19.22
#